data_AF-A0AAE0H2W1-F1
#
_entry.id   AF-A0AAE0H2W1-F1
#
_cell.length_a   1.000
_cell.length_b   1.000
_cell.length_c   1.000
_cell.angle_alpha   90.00
_cell.angle_beta   90.00
_cell.angle_gamma   90.00
#
_symmetry.space_group_name_H-M   'P 1'
#
loop_
_entity.id
_entity.type
_entity.pdbx_description
1 polymer ?
#
loop_
_entity_poly.entity_id
_entity_poly.type
_entity_poly.pdbx_seq_one_letter_code
_entity_poly.pdbx_strand_id
1 'polypeptide(L)'
;MTITRGKLVAERMRLCQTCYSDVVYTREQVEEKRDIIEGEIYKEFPDLIHYQNSQSPKSFESPKMLCGVFTEDVLTYMLKRYDQHFFKSELLQKLRGFFDVEIKFKWNNMYTNALATMQPNAFKDPTCILVEFSCKGLHEALTGALGKTVNENIAGCRTYLRCIMTLLEHELVHIIVDLFCPELSNTDVGIWKGNVDNRTHHGRVFMSILSNLFQQNDFRSYLASKKYTVLVGETVKLVDAKNEELFGTVKALDYDKQTVDVQTHGTDDIMTWKLSKVAIVNDEQVRYEKAV
;
A
#
# COMPACT_ATOMS: atom_id res chain seq x y z
N MET A 1 1.09 29.97 -20.80
CA MET A 1 2.40 29.81 -21.47
C MET A 1 2.40 28.42 -22.12
N THR A 2 2.42 28.33 -23.44
CA THR A 2 2.25 27.02 -24.13
C THR A 2 3.61 26.33 -24.24
N ILE A 3 3.86 25.30 -23.43
CA ILE A 3 5.07 24.47 -23.52
C ILE A 3 4.91 23.55 -24.73
N THR A 4 5.91 23.49 -25.62
CA THR A 4 5.90 22.54 -26.74
C THR A 4 6.11 21.12 -26.22
N ARG A 5 5.48 20.12 -26.87
CA ARG A 5 5.60 18.70 -26.48
C ARG A 5 7.05 18.24 -26.29
N GLY A 6 7.97 18.68 -27.16
CA GLY A 6 9.39 18.34 -27.04
C GLY A 6 10.08 18.95 -25.80
N LYS A 7 9.73 20.18 -25.42
CA LYS A 7 10.23 20.79 -24.18
C LYS A 7 9.68 20.09 -22.93
N LEU A 8 8.42 19.66 -22.98
CA LEU A 8 7.79 18.92 -21.88
C LEU A 8 8.50 17.57 -21.64
N VAL A 9 8.79 16.82 -22.71
CA VAL A 9 9.49 15.52 -22.61
C VAL A 9 10.92 15.71 -22.07
N ALA A 10 11.67 16.68 -22.61
CA ALA A 10 13.02 16.95 -22.14
C ALA A 10 13.07 17.36 -20.66
N GLU A 11 12.10 18.17 -20.23
CA GLU A 11 12.00 18.61 -18.83
C GLU A 11 11.57 17.46 -17.90
N ARG A 12 10.64 16.58 -18.33
CA ARG A 12 10.27 15.36 -17.60
C ARG A 12 11.48 14.46 -17.39
N MET A 13 12.21 14.13 -18.47
CA MET A 13 13.42 13.32 -18.39
C MET A 13 14.48 13.95 -17.48
N ARG A 14 14.69 15.27 -17.58
CA ARG A 14 15.60 16.00 -16.71
C ARG A 14 15.19 15.89 -15.24
N LEU A 15 13.90 16.09 -14.92
CA LEU A 15 13.37 15.99 -13.57
C LEU A 15 13.49 14.56 -13.04
N CYS A 16 13.16 13.55 -13.84
CA CYS A 16 13.33 12.14 -13.51
C CYS A 16 14.78 11.84 -13.09
N GLN A 17 15.75 12.25 -13.91
CA GLN A 17 17.17 11.99 -13.65
C GLN A 17 17.69 12.83 -12.47
N THR A 18 17.53 14.15 -12.54
CA THR A 18 18.23 15.06 -11.63
C THR A 18 17.56 15.18 -10.26
N CYS A 19 16.25 14.97 -10.15
CA CYS A 19 15.54 15.13 -8.88
C CYS A 19 15.35 13.82 -8.10
N TYR A 20 15.37 12.68 -8.78
CA TYR A 20 14.96 11.41 -8.17
C TYR A 20 15.97 10.28 -8.36
N SER A 21 16.87 10.38 -9.35
CA SER A 21 17.89 9.35 -9.60
C SER A 21 19.25 9.67 -9.00
N ASP A 22 19.68 10.92 -9.08
CA ASP A 22 21.02 11.34 -8.65
C ASP A 22 21.07 11.63 -7.13
N VAL A 23 19.90 11.79 -6.50
CA VAL A 23 19.80 11.97 -5.05
C VAL A 23 19.82 10.60 -4.39
N VAL A 24 20.96 10.25 -3.81
CA VAL A 24 21.12 9.00 -3.05
C VAL A 24 21.28 9.35 -1.58
N TYR A 25 20.26 9.04 -0.78
CA TYR A 25 20.34 9.15 0.67
C TYR A 25 20.95 7.87 1.26
N THR A 26 21.81 8.03 2.27
CA THR A 26 22.23 6.88 3.08
C THR A 26 21.08 6.40 3.95
N ARG A 27 21.14 5.15 4.44
CA ARG A 27 20.15 4.65 5.41
C ARG A 27 20.00 5.58 6.63
N GLU A 28 21.12 6.09 7.16
CA GLU A 28 21.11 7.04 8.29
C GLU A 28 20.36 8.33 7.95
N GLN A 29 20.58 8.91 6.77
CA GLN A 29 19.88 10.12 6.33
C GLN A 29 18.38 9.88 6.12
N VAL A 30 18.01 8.71 5.59
CA VAL A 30 16.60 8.34 5.43
C VAL A 30 15.93 8.21 6.79
N GLU A 31 16.55 7.49 7.74
CA GLU A 31 16.02 7.33 9.10
C GLU A 31 15.93 8.67 9.85
N GLU A 32 16.94 9.54 9.75
CA GLU A 32 16.91 10.89 10.34
C GLU A 32 15.70 11.70 9.82
N LYS A 33 15.50 11.73 8.50
CA LYS A 33 14.35 12.43 7.90
C LYS A 33 13.02 11.81 8.35
N ARG A 34 12.97 10.49 8.39
CA ARG A 34 11.83 9.71 8.87
C ARG A 34 11.50 10.07 10.32
N ASP A 35 12.49 10.17 11.20
CA ASP A 35 12.33 10.55 12.61
C ASP A 35 11.81 11.98 12.77
N ILE A 36 12.33 12.91 11.97
CA ILE A 36 11.85 14.30 11.94
C ILE A 36 10.38 14.34 11.51
N ILE A 37 10.02 13.67 10.40
CA ILE A 37 8.64 13.64 9.90
C ILE A 37 7.70 13.01 10.93
N GLU A 38 8.09 11.88 11.52
CA GLU A 38 7.31 11.21 12.56
C GLU A 38 7.08 12.13 13.78
N GLY A 39 8.13 12.81 14.25
CA GLY A 39 8.04 13.77 15.35
C GLY A 39 7.14 14.97 15.03
N GLU A 40 7.20 15.50 13.81
CA GLU A 40 6.32 16.59 13.36
C GLU A 40 4.86 16.15 13.27
N ILE A 41 4.59 14.92 12.83
CA ILE A 41 3.24 14.34 12.80
C ILE A 41 2.68 14.20 14.22
N TYR A 42 3.43 13.63 15.17
CA TYR A 42 2.97 13.53 16.55
C TYR A 42 2.78 14.90 17.22
N LYS A 43 3.55 15.91 16.81
CA LYS A 43 3.37 17.27 17.31
C LYS A 43 2.07 17.90 16.79
N GLU A 44 1.75 17.71 15.52
CA GLU A 44 0.54 18.23 14.90
C GLU A 44 -0.72 17.46 15.33
N PHE A 45 -0.59 16.14 15.48
CA PHE A 45 -1.67 15.22 15.84
C PHE A 45 -1.30 14.47 17.14
N PRO A 46 -1.34 15.14 18.30
CA PRO A 46 -0.88 14.58 19.57
C PRO A 46 -1.64 13.32 20.00
N ASP A 47 -2.90 13.17 19.57
CA ASP A 47 -3.70 11.96 19.83
C ASP A 47 -3.07 10.69 19.24
N LEU A 48 -2.19 10.82 18.24
CA LEU A 48 -1.46 9.70 17.64
C LEU A 48 -0.41 9.11 18.60
N ILE A 49 0.09 9.86 19.59
CA ILE A 49 1.13 9.40 20.55
C ILE A 49 0.65 8.18 21.34
N HIS A 50 -0.64 8.07 21.61
CA HIS A 50 -1.22 6.91 22.30
C HIS A 50 -1.00 5.59 21.54
N TYR A 51 -0.77 5.66 20.23
CA TYR A 51 -0.54 4.52 19.35
C TYR A 51 0.95 4.29 19.04
N GLN A 52 1.83 5.19 19.48
CA GLN A 52 3.29 5.09 19.31
C GLN A 52 3.90 4.05 20.28
N ASN A 53 3.46 4.07 21.55
CA ASN A 53 4.04 3.29 22.63
C ASN A 53 3.43 1.90 22.79
N SER A 54 2.34 1.60 22.08
CA SER A 54 1.80 0.26 22.04
C SER A 54 2.71 -0.62 21.17
N GLN A 55 3.75 -1.20 21.77
CA GLN A 55 4.51 -2.30 21.16
C GLN A 55 3.63 -3.55 20.90
N SER A 56 2.39 -3.52 21.37
CA SER A 56 1.38 -4.52 21.05
C SER A 56 0.50 -4.00 19.92
N PRO A 57 0.47 -4.69 18.77
CA PRO A 57 -0.49 -4.46 17.71
C PRO A 57 -1.97 -4.45 18.15
N LYS A 58 -2.26 -4.96 19.36
CA LYS A 58 -3.60 -5.01 19.95
C LYS A 58 -4.18 -3.64 20.38
N SER A 59 -3.48 -2.53 20.15
CA SER A 59 -3.99 -1.19 20.49
C SER A 59 -5.14 -0.73 19.59
N PHE A 60 -5.25 -1.26 18.37
CA PHE A 60 -6.42 -1.07 17.53
C PHE A 60 -7.33 -2.28 17.64
N GLU A 61 -8.49 -2.10 18.28
CA GLU A 61 -9.48 -3.16 18.43
C GLU A 61 -10.16 -3.54 17.11
N SER A 62 -10.10 -2.65 16.11
CA SER A 62 -10.66 -2.91 14.78
C SER A 62 -9.97 -2.11 13.66
N PRO A 63 -10.07 -2.57 12.39
CA PRO A 63 -9.63 -1.80 11.23
C PRO A 63 -10.26 -0.41 11.12
N LYS A 64 -11.51 -0.25 11.58
CA LYS A 64 -12.24 1.03 11.54
C LYS A 64 -11.60 2.06 12.48
N MET A 65 -11.04 1.61 13.60
CA MET A 65 -10.33 2.47 14.53
C MET A 65 -9.01 2.95 13.92
N LEU A 66 -8.30 2.10 13.17
CA LEU A 66 -7.06 2.49 12.48
C LEU A 66 -7.28 3.67 11.51
N CYS A 67 -8.24 3.55 10.60
CA CYS A 67 -8.54 4.63 9.66
C CYS A 67 -9.26 5.82 10.28
N GLY A 68 -9.91 5.64 11.42
CA GLY A 68 -10.47 6.75 12.20
C GLY A 68 -9.39 7.60 12.87
N VAL A 69 -8.22 7.02 13.15
CA VAL A 69 -7.09 7.69 13.81
C VAL A 69 -6.14 8.31 12.78
N PHE A 70 -5.73 7.56 11.76
CA PHE A 70 -4.87 8.08 10.69
C PHE A 70 -5.72 8.69 9.58
N THR A 71 -6.42 9.80 9.83
CA THR A 71 -7.35 10.39 8.86
C THR A 71 -6.68 10.85 7.55
N GLU A 72 -7.49 11.19 6.53
CA GLU A 72 -6.98 11.76 5.27
C GLU A 72 -6.19 13.06 5.48
N ASP A 73 -6.51 13.84 6.53
CA ASP A 73 -5.76 15.03 6.92
C ASP A 73 -4.36 14.68 7.43
N VAL A 74 -4.23 13.59 8.21
CA VAL A 74 -2.93 13.08 8.67
C VAL A 74 -2.07 12.66 7.47
N LEU A 75 -2.65 11.93 6.51
CA LEU A 75 -1.95 11.51 5.29
C LEU A 75 -1.55 12.71 4.42
N THR A 76 -2.43 13.70 4.30
CA THR A 76 -2.15 14.96 3.58
C THR A 76 -1.03 15.75 4.25
N TYR A 77 -1.02 15.81 5.58
CA TYR A 77 0.05 16.45 6.33
C TYR A 77 1.36 15.68 6.14
N MET A 78 1.34 14.35 6.27
CA MET A 78 2.49 13.48 6.03
C MET A 78 3.11 13.74 4.64
N LEU A 79 2.30 13.81 3.59
CA LEU A 79 2.77 14.16 2.24
C LEU A 79 3.49 15.51 2.20
N LYS A 80 2.96 16.55 2.86
CA LYS A 80 3.62 17.87 2.93
C LYS A 80 4.97 17.79 3.63
N ARG A 81 5.08 16.97 4.69
CA ARG A 81 6.34 16.76 5.41
C ARG A 81 7.36 16.02 4.55
N TYR A 82 6.94 15.00 3.79
CA TYR A 82 7.79 14.35 2.81
C TYR A 82 8.28 15.32 1.74
N ASP A 83 7.39 16.14 1.18
CA ASP A 83 7.75 17.19 0.22
C ASP A 83 8.84 18.11 0.78
N GLN A 84 8.67 18.58 2.02
CA GLN A 84 9.66 19.44 2.68
C GLN A 84 11.01 18.75 2.89
N HIS A 85 11.02 17.55 3.47
CA HIS A 85 12.25 16.92 3.96
C HIS A 85 13.00 16.09 2.91
N PHE A 86 12.30 15.46 1.98
CA PHE A 86 12.91 14.67 0.89
C PHE A 86 13.02 15.46 -0.41
N PHE A 87 12.09 16.39 -0.67
CA PHE A 87 11.97 17.05 -1.98
C PHE A 87 12.17 18.57 -1.92
N LYS A 88 12.59 19.11 -0.77
CA LYS A 88 12.84 20.55 -0.57
C LYS A 88 11.67 21.45 -0.96
N SER A 89 10.44 20.97 -0.73
CA SER A 89 9.17 21.64 -1.11
C SER A 89 8.97 21.83 -2.62
N GLU A 90 9.64 21.03 -3.45
CA GLU A 90 9.53 21.16 -4.91
C GLU A 90 8.59 20.13 -5.54
N LEU A 91 8.32 18.97 -4.92
CA LEU A 91 7.51 17.91 -5.53
C LEU A 91 6.08 18.39 -5.75
N LEU A 92 5.42 18.89 -4.69
CA LEU A 92 4.02 19.32 -4.80
C LEU A 92 3.88 20.55 -5.71
N GLN A 93 4.87 21.45 -5.70
CA GLN A 93 4.92 22.59 -6.61
C GLN A 93 5.02 22.13 -8.07
N LYS A 94 5.89 21.14 -8.36
CA LYS A 94 6.06 20.58 -9.70
C LYS A 94 4.81 19.85 -10.17
N LEU A 95 4.17 19.05 -9.30
CA LEU A 95 2.93 18.34 -9.63
C LEU A 95 1.83 19.30 -10.08
N ARG A 96 1.59 20.37 -9.31
CA ARG A 96 0.61 21.40 -9.67
C ARG A 96 1.05 22.24 -10.87
N GLY A 97 2.31 22.66 -10.90
CA GLY A 97 2.80 23.60 -11.91
C GLY A 97 2.96 22.99 -13.30
N PHE A 98 3.38 21.73 -13.40
CA PHE A 98 3.63 21.07 -14.69
C PHE A 98 2.49 20.18 -15.17
N PHE A 99 1.76 19.55 -14.25
CA PHE A 99 0.73 18.56 -14.59
C PHE A 99 -0.67 18.97 -14.16
N ASP A 100 -0.80 20.06 -13.39
CA ASP A 100 -2.06 20.43 -12.73
C ASP A 100 -2.62 19.27 -11.90
N VAL A 101 -1.74 18.55 -11.19
CA VAL A 101 -2.09 17.35 -10.42
C VAL A 101 -2.16 17.63 -8.92
N GLU A 102 -3.24 17.19 -8.30
CA GLU A 102 -3.41 17.06 -6.85
C GLU A 102 -3.36 15.59 -6.43
N ILE A 103 -2.68 15.29 -5.32
CA ILE A 103 -2.71 13.98 -4.68
C ILE A 103 -3.77 14.01 -3.59
N LYS A 104 -4.72 13.08 -3.64
CA LYS A 104 -5.72 12.84 -2.61
C LYS A 104 -5.51 11.49 -1.96
N PHE A 105 -5.92 11.39 -0.70
CA PHE A 105 -5.85 10.18 0.07
C PHE A 105 -7.23 9.66 0.37
N LYS A 106 -7.36 8.34 0.48
CA LYS A 106 -8.60 7.71 0.93
C LYS A 106 -8.32 6.41 1.66
N TRP A 107 -9.15 6.14 2.64
CA TRP A 107 -9.19 4.85 3.30
C TRP A 107 -10.21 3.94 2.64
N ASN A 108 -9.75 2.75 2.26
CA ASN A 108 -10.59 1.66 1.79
C ASN A 108 -10.71 0.64 2.91
N ASN A 109 -11.94 0.38 3.36
CA ASN A 109 -12.21 -0.63 4.39
C ASN A 109 -12.42 -2.05 3.82
N MET A 110 -12.05 -2.28 2.56
CA MET A 110 -12.08 -3.59 1.93
C MET A 110 -10.69 -4.26 1.97
N TYR A 111 -10.69 -5.59 1.94
CA TYR A 111 -9.48 -6.33 1.59
C TYR A 111 -9.15 -6.12 0.13
N THR A 112 -7.91 -5.73 -0.10
CA THR A 112 -7.33 -5.56 -1.42
C THR A 112 -6.05 -6.40 -1.49
N ASN A 113 -5.62 -6.75 -2.69
CA ASN A 113 -4.37 -7.50 -2.89
C ASN A 113 -3.10 -6.69 -2.54
N ALA A 114 -3.26 -5.40 -2.22
CA ALA A 114 -2.20 -4.48 -1.85
C ALA A 114 -2.65 -3.63 -0.65
N LEU A 115 -1.68 -3.22 0.18
CA LEU A 115 -1.93 -2.43 1.39
C LEU A 115 -2.14 -0.94 1.10
N ALA A 116 -1.54 -0.47 0.02
CA ALA A 116 -1.80 0.82 -0.58
C ALA A 116 -1.83 0.63 -2.10
N THR A 117 -2.54 1.52 -2.79
CA THR A 117 -2.56 1.57 -4.25
C THR A 117 -2.71 3.01 -4.71
N MET A 118 -1.84 3.43 -5.62
CA MET A 118 -2.09 4.56 -6.48
C MET A 118 -3.11 4.18 -7.56
N GLN A 119 -4.25 4.86 -7.58
CA GLN A 119 -5.16 4.84 -8.71
C GLN A 119 -4.83 6.01 -9.62
N PRO A 120 -4.24 5.77 -10.80
CA PRO A 120 -4.20 6.80 -11.82
C PRO A 120 -5.65 7.04 -12.22
N ASN A 121 -6.23 8.16 -11.78
CA ASN A 121 -7.57 8.55 -12.20
C ASN A 121 -7.57 9.05 -13.66
N ALA A 122 -6.58 8.61 -14.46
CA ALA A 122 -6.24 9.07 -15.80
C ALA A 122 -7.40 8.95 -16.82
N PHE A 123 -8.42 8.15 -16.52
CA PHE A 123 -9.60 8.01 -17.37
C PHE A 123 -10.76 8.95 -17.04
N LYS A 124 -10.79 9.56 -15.84
CA LYS A 124 -11.88 10.45 -15.41
C LYS A 124 -11.40 11.85 -15.05
N ASP A 125 -10.24 11.96 -14.43
CA ASP A 125 -9.65 13.23 -14.03
C ASP A 125 -8.12 13.15 -13.99
N PRO A 126 -7.42 13.57 -15.07
CA PRO A 126 -5.97 13.58 -15.09
C PRO A 126 -5.37 14.60 -14.10
N THR A 127 -6.19 15.45 -13.47
CA THR A 127 -5.76 16.45 -12.48
C THR A 127 -5.74 15.90 -11.05
N CYS A 128 -6.17 14.66 -10.82
CA CYS A 128 -6.22 14.08 -9.49
C CYS A 128 -5.68 12.65 -9.46
N ILE A 129 -4.65 12.43 -8.63
CA ILE A 129 -4.17 11.09 -8.28
C ILE A 129 -4.75 10.71 -6.92
N LEU A 130 -5.38 9.55 -6.85
CA LEU A 130 -5.90 9.00 -5.61
C LEU A 130 -4.96 7.92 -5.09
N VAL A 131 -4.49 8.08 -3.86
CA VAL A 131 -3.76 7.04 -3.12
C VAL A 131 -4.71 6.44 -2.09
N GLU A 132 -5.08 5.17 -2.28
CA GLU A 132 -5.95 4.43 -1.38
C GLU A 132 -5.14 3.53 -0.45
N PHE A 133 -5.45 3.54 0.85
CA PHE A 133 -4.88 2.63 1.85
C PHE A 133 -5.93 1.62 2.34
N SER A 134 -5.56 0.35 2.47
CA SER A 134 -6.45 -0.69 3.00
C SER A 134 -6.40 -0.72 4.52
N CYS A 135 -7.46 -0.27 5.18
CA CYS A 135 -7.56 -0.28 6.65
C CYS A 135 -7.46 -1.71 7.19
N LYS A 136 -8.24 -2.60 6.56
CA LYS A 136 -8.30 -4.02 6.93
C LYS A 136 -6.96 -4.71 6.68
N GLY A 137 -6.38 -4.54 5.49
CA GLY A 137 -5.08 -5.12 5.16
C GLY A 137 -3.98 -4.65 6.10
N LEU A 138 -3.92 -3.35 6.40
CA LEU A 138 -2.93 -2.78 7.31
C LEU A 138 -3.10 -3.25 8.75
N HIS A 139 -4.35 -3.28 9.24
CA HIS A 139 -4.64 -3.78 10.58
C HIS A 139 -4.21 -5.24 10.74
N GLU A 140 -4.48 -6.10 9.76
CA GLU A 140 -4.09 -7.51 9.82
C GLU A 140 -2.60 -7.77 9.66
N ALA A 141 -1.98 -7.03 8.73
CA ALA A 141 -0.53 -7.04 8.54
C ALA A 141 0.20 -6.81 9.86
N LEU A 142 -0.32 -5.87 10.67
CA LEU A 142 0.32 -5.42 11.89
C LEU A 142 -0.13 -6.21 13.11
N THR A 143 -1.38 -6.67 13.18
CA THR A 143 -1.89 -7.51 14.29
C THR A 143 -1.50 -8.97 14.27
N GLY A 144 -0.87 -9.43 13.18
CA GLY A 144 -0.21 -10.73 13.14
C GLY A 144 -1.03 -11.87 12.53
N ALA A 145 -2.25 -11.61 12.04
CA ALA A 145 -3.00 -12.60 11.25
C ALA A 145 -2.25 -13.00 9.96
N LEU A 146 -1.42 -12.09 9.42
CA LEU A 146 -0.52 -12.31 8.28
C LEU A 146 0.98 -12.19 8.67
N GLY A 147 1.26 -12.20 9.99
CA GLY A 147 2.43 -11.56 10.62
C GLY A 147 3.81 -12.13 10.35
N LYS A 148 3.94 -13.30 9.72
CA LYS A 148 5.26 -13.82 9.30
C LYS A 148 5.62 -13.34 7.90
N THR A 149 4.72 -13.47 6.94
CA THR A 149 4.94 -13.07 5.54
C THR A 149 4.96 -11.57 5.35
N VAL A 150 4.16 -10.79 6.11
CA VAL A 150 4.07 -9.34 5.89
C VAL A 150 5.22 -8.57 6.52
N ASN A 151 5.76 -9.02 7.66
CA ASN A 151 6.95 -8.42 8.29
C ASN A 151 8.22 -8.52 7.43
N GLU A 152 8.32 -9.53 6.57
CA GLU A 152 9.41 -9.66 5.60
C GLU A 152 9.19 -8.80 4.35
N ASN A 153 7.92 -8.46 4.04
CA ASN A 153 7.51 -7.83 2.79
C ASN A 153 7.35 -6.29 2.91
N ILE A 154 6.93 -5.77 4.07
CA ILE A 154 7.03 -4.35 4.44
C ILE A 154 8.24 -4.21 5.37
N ALA A 155 9.43 -4.15 4.78
CA ALA A 155 10.71 -4.24 5.49
C ALA A 155 10.75 -3.47 6.83
N GLY A 156 10.66 -4.21 7.94
CA GLY A 156 11.08 -3.75 9.27
C GLY A 156 10.29 -2.60 9.91
N CYS A 157 9.08 -2.27 9.43
CA CYS A 157 8.28 -1.23 10.07
C CYS A 157 7.78 -1.70 11.46
N ARG A 158 8.04 -0.90 12.51
CA ARG A 158 7.78 -1.29 13.91
C ARG A 158 6.52 -0.66 14.51
N THR A 159 5.98 0.37 13.89
CA THR A 159 4.80 1.13 14.35
C THR A 159 3.84 1.33 13.18
N TYR A 160 2.55 1.51 13.47
CA TYR A 160 1.53 1.78 12.45
C TYR A 160 1.90 2.99 11.58
N LEU A 161 2.32 4.09 12.22
CA LEU A 161 2.74 5.29 11.51
C LEU A 161 3.92 5.00 10.58
N ARG A 162 4.95 4.26 11.04
CA ARG A 162 6.09 3.87 10.20
C ARG A 162 5.67 3.03 9.01
N CYS A 163 4.75 2.10 9.19
CA CYS A 163 4.27 1.28 8.08
C CYS A 163 3.48 2.09 7.05
N ILE A 164 2.63 3.02 7.50
CA ILE A 164 1.92 3.95 6.62
C ILE A 164 2.89 4.85 5.87
N MET A 165 3.93 5.37 6.55
CA MET A 165 5.01 6.15 5.93
C MET A 165 5.74 5.35 4.85
N THR A 166 6.14 4.10 5.13
CA THR A 166 6.79 3.22 4.15
C THR A 166 5.90 2.94 2.93
N LEU A 167 4.60 2.74 3.13
CA LEU A 167 3.63 2.58 2.04
C LEU A 167 3.46 3.87 1.24
N LEU A 168 3.39 5.03 1.90
CA LEU A 168 3.32 6.32 1.22
C LEU A 168 4.55 6.56 0.35
N GLU A 169 5.75 6.27 0.86
CA GLU A 169 7.00 6.34 0.09
C GLU A 169 6.92 5.49 -1.18
N HIS A 170 6.40 4.27 -1.06
CA HIS A 170 6.18 3.37 -2.20
C HIS A 170 5.24 3.97 -3.25
N GLU A 171 4.05 4.43 -2.83
CA GLU A 171 3.08 5.02 -3.74
C GLU A 171 3.56 6.35 -4.33
N LEU A 172 4.37 7.12 -3.61
CA LEU A 172 4.99 8.34 -4.14
C LEU A 172 5.97 8.03 -5.28
N VAL A 173 6.70 6.92 -5.23
CA VAL A 173 7.56 6.52 -6.33
C VAL A 173 6.74 6.15 -7.57
N HIS A 174 5.58 5.51 -7.41
CA HIS A 174 4.65 5.27 -8.54
C HIS A 174 4.25 6.58 -9.20
N ILE A 175 3.85 7.57 -8.40
CA ILE A 175 3.49 8.92 -8.90
C ILE A 175 4.67 9.56 -9.63
N ILE A 176 5.87 9.48 -9.06
CA ILE A 176 7.07 10.07 -9.65
C ILE A 176 7.38 9.41 -11.01
N VAL A 177 7.35 8.08 -11.06
CA VAL A 177 7.66 7.32 -12.28
C VAL A 177 6.64 7.62 -13.38
N ASP A 178 5.34 7.58 -13.06
CA ASP A 178 4.28 7.76 -14.05
C ASP A 178 4.26 9.18 -14.65
N LEU A 179 4.53 10.21 -13.83
CA LEU A 179 4.46 11.59 -14.28
C LEU A 179 5.78 12.13 -14.84
N PHE A 180 6.90 11.81 -14.21
CA PHE A 180 8.21 12.37 -14.58
C PHE A 180 9.07 11.40 -15.41
N CYS A 181 8.88 10.08 -15.29
CA CYS A 181 9.69 9.07 -15.97
C CYS A 181 8.92 8.14 -16.94
N PRO A 182 7.83 8.55 -17.61
CA PRO A 182 6.99 7.59 -18.33
C PRO A 182 7.74 6.85 -19.45
N GLU A 183 8.69 7.52 -20.12
CA GLU A 183 9.50 6.94 -21.19
C GLU A 183 10.61 6.00 -20.68
N LEU A 184 10.97 6.10 -19.40
CA LEU A 184 12.07 5.34 -18.78
C LEU A 184 11.60 4.16 -17.93
N SER A 185 10.31 4.10 -17.60
CA SER A 185 9.68 3.06 -16.76
C SER A 185 10.11 1.63 -17.08
N ASN A 186 10.33 1.33 -18.37
CA ASN A 186 10.72 0.00 -18.88
C ASN A 186 12.16 -0.06 -19.44
N THR A 187 12.99 0.94 -19.17
CA THR A 187 14.35 1.01 -19.72
C THR A 187 15.40 0.49 -18.75
N ASP A 188 16.39 -0.23 -19.27
CA ASP A 188 17.56 -0.71 -18.53
C ASP A 188 18.75 0.28 -18.58
N VAL A 189 18.52 1.52 -19.02
CA VAL A 189 19.58 2.48 -19.36
C VAL A 189 19.81 3.48 -18.22
N GLY A 190 20.96 3.41 -17.54
CA GLY A 190 21.41 4.42 -16.56
C GLY A 190 22.10 3.84 -15.31
N ILE A 191 22.22 4.65 -14.25
CA ILE A 191 22.83 4.30 -12.94
C ILE A 191 21.86 3.46 -12.08
N TRP A 192 20.74 3.05 -12.66
CA TRP A 192 19.63 2.38 -11.99
C TRP A 192 20.04 1.00 -11.46
N LYS A 193 20.19 0.91 -10.14
CA LYS A 193 20.42 -0.32 -9.38
C LYS A 193 19.14 -0.70 -8.66
N GLY A 194 18.70 -1.95 -8.80
CA GLY A 194 17.48 -2.45 -8.15
C GLY A 194 17.15 -3.86 -8.60
N ASN A 195 16.64 -4.68 -7.68
CA ASN A 195 16.16 -6.02 -8.01
C ASN A 195 14.84 -5.86 -8.78
N VAL A 196 14.85 -6.18 -10.07
CA VAL A 196 13.65 -6.10 -10.90
C VAL A 196 12.81 -7.36 -10.71
N ASP A 197 11.52 -7.20 -10.45
CA ASP A 197 10.54 -8.29 -10.59
C ASP A 197 9.68 -8.03 -11.83
N ASN A 198 10.02 -8.73 -12.91
CA ASN A 198 9.34 -8.64 -14.22
C ASN A 198 7.85 -9.01 -14.16
N ARG A 199 7.33 -9.54 -13.04
CA ARG A 199 5.91 -9.87 -12.85
C ARG A 199 5.12 -8.74 -12.20
N THR A 200 5.78 -7.67 -11.79
CA THR A 200 5.18 -6.54 -11.06
C THR A 200 5.35 -5.26 -11.88
N HIS A 201 4.60 -4.20 -11.54
CA HIS A 201 4.81 -2.87 -12.11
C HIS A 201 6.08 -2.19 -11.53
N HIS A 202 6.90 -2.88 -10.73
CA HIS A 202 8.15 -2.36 -10.16
C HIS A 202 9.33 -2.59 -11.12
N GLY A 203 9.36 -1.77 -12.17
CA GLY A 203 10.50 -1.73 -13.11
C GLY A 203 11.80 -1.27 -12.46
N ARG A 204 12.90 -1.34 -13.21
CA ARG A 204 14.24 -0.95 -12.71
C ARG A 204 14.28 0.49 -12.20
N VAL A 205 13.68 1.43 -12.94
CA VAL A 205 13.63 2.84 -12.56
C VAL A 205 12.88 3.04 -11.25
N PHE A 206 11.74 2.38 -11.09
CA PHE A 206 10.97 2.39 -9.83
C PHE A 206 11.84 1.94 -8.66
N MET A 207 12.44 0.75 -8.76
CA MET A 207 13.24 0.17 -7.68
C MET A 207 14.46 1.02 -7.34
N SER A 208 15.07 1.67 -8.34
CA SER A 208 16.20 2.56 -8.12
C SER A 208 15.82 3.86 -7.44
N ILE A 209 14.71 4.50 -7.84
CA ILE A 209 14.23 5.70 -7.14
C ILE A 209 13.85 5.35 -5.70
N LEU A 210 13.15 4.24 -5.50
CA LEU A 210 12.76 3.75 -4.17
C LEU A 210 13.98 3.46 -3.28
N SER A 211 15.00 2.81 -3.83
CA SER A 211 16.26 2.55 -3.14
C SER A 211 17.03 3.84 -2.84
N ASN A 212 17.21 4.72 -3.83
CA ASN A 212 18.01 5.92 -3.68
C ASN A 212 17.40 6.92 -2.69
N LEU A 213 16.07 7.13 -2.76
CA LEU A 213 15.39 8.10 -1.91
C LEU A 213 15.04 7.53 -0.53
N PHE A 214 14.60 6.28 -0.46
CA PHE A 214 13.96 5.73 0.73
C PHE A 214 14.64 4.47 1.28
N GLN A 215 15.73 4.03 0.66
CA GLN A 215 16.53 2.87 1.07
C GLN A 215 15.70 1.58 1.22
N GLN A 216 14.61 1.46 0.46
CA GLN A 216 13.81 0.25 0.38
C GLN A 216 14.26 -0.58 -0.83
N ASN A 217 15.10 -1.59 -0.59
CA ASN A 217 15.78 -2.35 -1.66
C ASN A 217 15.00 -3.59 -2.12
N ASP A 218 14.13 -4.13 -1.27
CA ASP A 218 13.39 -5.37 -1.50
C ASP A 218 11.92 -5.22 -1.10
N PHE A 219 11.31 -4.10 -1.48
CA PHE A 219 9.93 -3.81 -1.11
C PHE A 219 8.94 -4.75 -1.81
N ARG A 220 8.04 -5.36 -1.02
CA ARG A 220 6.95 -6.21 -1.51
C ARG A 220 5.65 -5.77 -0.84
N SER A 221 4.79 -5.02 -1.53
CA SER A 221 3.48 -4.60 -1.00
C SER A 221 2.39 -5.67 -1.08
N TYR A 222 2.67 -6.82 -1.68
CA TYR A 222 1.67 -7.88 -1.81
C TYR A 222 1.36 -8.48 -0.45
N LEU A 223 0.13 -8.26 0.02
CA LEU A 223 -0.54 -9.28 0.83
C LEU A 223 -0.59 -10.51 -0.07
N ALA A 224 0.20 -11.53 0.26
CA ALA A 224 0.49 -12.71 -0.54
C ALA A 224 -0.52 -12.90 -1.68
N SER A 225 -0.08 -12.77 -2.93
CA SER A 225 -0.90 -13.03 -4.09
C SER A 225 -1.56 -14.41 -3.95
N LYS A 226 -2.85 -14.46 -3.60
CA LYS A 226 -3.90 -15.34 -4.17
C LYS A 226 -5.16 -15.44 -3.29
N LYS A 227 -6.22 -14.85 -3.83
CA LYS A 227 -7.58 -15.41 -4.01
C LYS A 227 -8.50 -15.68 -2.82
N TYR A 228 -8.08 -15.70 -1.55
CA TYR A 228 -9.01 -16.10 -0.47
C TYR A 228 -8.81 -15.30 0.82
N THR A 229 -9.34 -14.07 0.86
CA THR A 229 -9.41 -13.25 2.07
C THR A 229 -10.64 -13.62 2.90
N VAL A 230 -10.61 -14.80 3.51
CA VAL A 230 -11.67 -15.24 4.42
C VAL A 230 -11.21 -14.95 5.85
N LEU A 231 -11.99 -14.23 6.66
CA LEU A 231 -11.62 -13.95 8.06
C LEU A 231 -12.33 -14.83 9.07
N VAL A 232 -11.68 -15.08 10.21
CA VAL A 232 -12.35 -15.63 11.41
C VAL A 232 -13.49 -14.71 11.83
N GLY A 233 -14.68 -15.27 11.97
CA GLY A 233 -15.91 -14.56 12.29
C GLY A 233 -16.72 -14.12 11.07
N GLU A 234 -16.17 -14.13 9.86
CA GLU A 234 -16.94 -13.82 8.66
C GLU A 234 -17.88 -14.96 8.28
N THR A 235 -19.02 -14.59 7.69
CA THR A 235 -19.93 -15.54 7.06
C THR A 235 -19.45 -15.82 5.64
N VAL A 236 -19.28 -17.09 5.34
CA VAL A 236 -18.83 -17.57 4.04
C VAL A 236 -19.83 -18.51 3.42
N LYS A 237 -19.83 -18.51 2.10
CA LYS A 237 -20.49 -19.48 1.24
C LYS A 237 -19.46 -20.51 0.81
N LEU A 238 -19.78 -21.76 1.08
CA LEU A 238 -19.00 -22.95 0.72
C LEU A 238 -19.73 -23.65 -0.42
N VAL A 239 -18.96 -24.23 -1.34
CA VAL A 239 -19.50 -25.11 -2.38
C VAL A 239 -18.91 -26.49 -2.17
N ASP A 240 -19.76 -27.43 -1.79
CA ASP A 240 -19.33 -28.80 -1.50
C ASP A 240 -19.01 -29.61 -2.78
N ALA A 241 -18.62 -30.87 -2.61
CA ALA A 241 -18.28 -31.74 -3.74
C ALA A 241 -19.48 -32.04 -4.67
N LYS A 242 -20.72 -31.82 -4.20
CA LYS A 242 -21.96 -32.00 -4.94
C LYS A 242 -22.49 -30.69 -5.53
N ASN A 243 -21.74 -29.58 -5.41
CA ASN A 243 -22.17 -28.22 -5.74
C ASN A 243 -23.35 -27.71 -4.89
N GLU A 244 -23.55 -28.26 -3.69
CA GLU A 244 -24.49 -27.72 -2.73
C GLU A 244 -23.87 -26.52 -2.02
N GLU A 245 -24.69 -25.47 -1.86
CA GLU A 245 -24.28 -24.23 -1.21
C GLU A 245 -24.49 -24.35 0.30
N LEU A 246 -23.41 -24.24 1.06
CA LEU A 246 -23.46 -24.20 2.51
C LEU A 246 -23.02 -22.83 3.00
N PHE A 247 -23.60 -22.38 4.10
CA PHE A 247 -23.19 -21.15 4.76
C PHE A 247 -22.59 -21.48 6.11
N GLY A 248 -21.59 -20.71 6.53
CA GLY A 248 -20.96 -20.92 7.81
C GLY A 248 -20.13 -19.74 8.26
N THR A 249 -19.74 -19.77 9.53
CA THR A 249 -18.87 -18.76 10.13
C THR A 249 -17.49 -19.34 10.35
N VAL A 250 -16.49 -18.62 9.86
CA VAL A 250 -15.09 -19.03 9.95
C VAL A 250 -14.64 -19.02 11.41
N LYS A 251 -13.94 -20.08 11.84
CA LYS A 251 -13.43 -20.23 13.20
C LYS A 251 -11.91 -20.20 13.28
N ALA A 252 -11.23 -20.71 12.27
CA ALA A 252 -9.77 -20.68 12.20
C ALA A 252 -9.28 -20.66 10.75
N LEU A 253 -8.05 -20.19 10.56
CA LEU A 253 -7.38 -20.09 9.27
C LEU A 253 -5.97 -20.65 9.40
N ASP A 254 -5.55 -21.45 8.42
CA ASP A 254 -4.18 -21.94 8.28
C ASP A 254 -3.69 -21.60 6.86
N TYR A 255 -2.97 -20.48 6.75
CA TYR A 255 -2.46 -19.98 5.47
C TYR A 255 -1.34 -20.85 4.89
N ASP A 256 -0.54 -21.49 5.74
CA ASP A 256 0.54 -22.38 5.29
C ASP A 256 -0.06 -23.62 4.60
N LYS A 257 -1.17 -24.13 5.13
CA LYS A 257 -1.90 -25.26 4.54
C LYS A 257 -2.97 -24.87 3.52
N GLN A 258 -3.23 -23.57 3.36
CA GLN A 258 -4.29 -23.04 2.50
C GLN A 258 -5.67 -23.59 2.89
N THR A 259 -5.95 -23.66 4.19
CA THR A 259 -7.21 -24.20 4.75
C THR A 259 -7.92 -23.24 5.69
N VAL A 260 -9.22 -23.45 5.84
CA VAL A 260 -10.10 -22.67 6.72
C VAL A 260 -11.08 -23.57 7.44
N ASP A 261 -11.21 -23.40 8.74
CA ASP A 261 -12.20 -24.10 9.56
C ASP A 261 -13.47 -23.26 9.63
N VAL A 262 -14.59 -23.84 9.23
CA VAL A 262 -15.88 -23.15 9.14
C VAL A 262 -16.91 -23.92 9.96
N GLN A 263 -17.55 -23.22 10.90
CA GLN A 263 -18.73 -23.73 11.59
C GLN A 263 -19.94 -23.49 10.70
N THR A 264 -20.55 -24.56 10.19
CA THR A 264 -21.71 -24.44 9.29
C THR A 264 -22.96 -23.98 10.03
N HIS A 265 -23.76 -23.11 9.41
CA HIS A 265 -24.99 -22.62 10.01
C HIS A 265 -26.04 -23.73 10.11
N GLY A 266 -26.73 -23.81 11.25
CA GLY A 266 -27.74 -24.85 11.51
C GLY A 266 -27.16 -26.18 12.03
N THR A 267 -25.84 -26.29 12.17
CA THR A 267 -25.16 -27.42 12.82
C THR A 267 -24.07 -26.88 13.76
N ASP A 268 -23.59 -27.71 14.70
CA ASP A 268 -22.42 -27.37 15.53
C ASP A 268 -21.11 -27.89 14.92
N ASP A 269 -21.16 -28.40 13.69
CA ASP A 269 -20.03 -29.02 13.03
C ASP A 269 -19.03 -27.97 12.54
N ILE A 270 -17.75 -28.17 12.87
CA ILE A 270 -16.63 -27.41 12.31
C ILE A 270 -15.97 -28.28 11.25
N MET A 271 -15.94 -27.78 10.01
CA MET A 271 -15.33 -28.47 8.88
C MET A 271 -14.15 -27.69 8.33
N THR A 272 -13.07 -28.38 8.00
CA THR A 272 -11.90 -27.80 7.33
C THR A 272 -12.08 -27.82 5.82
N TRP A 273 -11.98 -26.65 5.20
CA TRP A 273 -12.11 -26.44 3.77
C TRP A 273 -10.79 -25.95 3.19
N LYS A 274 -10.52 -26.27 1.92
CA LYS A 274 -9.50 -25.52 1.17
C LYS A 274 -10.01 -24.11 1.01
N LEU A 275 -9.16 -23.11 1.30
CA LEU A 275 -9.45 -21.69 1.04
C LEU A 275 -10.01 -21.49 -0.37
N SER A 276 -9.52 -22.30 -1.34
CA SER A 276 -9.98 -22.26 -2.72
C SER A 276 -11.45 -22.53 -3.03
N LYS A 277 -12.19 -23.03 -2.06
CA LYS A 277 -13.59 -23.43 -2.16
C LYS A 277 -14.51 -22.53 -1.36
N VAL A 278 -13.99 -21.43 -0.82
CA VAL A 278 -14.71 -20.53 0.08
C VAL A 278 -14.90 -19.17 -0.60
N ALA A 279 -16.13 -18.68 -0.60
CA ALA A 279 -16.50 -17.35 -1.09
C ALA A 279 -17.06 -16.52 0.06
N ILE A 280 -16.62 -15.28 0.21
CA ILE A 280 -17.17 -14.37 1.22
C ILE A 280 -18.58 -13.95 0.79
N VAL A 281 -19.52 -13.99 1.73
CA VAL A 281 -20.84 -13.39 1.54
C VAL A 281 -20.75 -11.95 2.03
N ASN A 282 -20.44 -11.01 1.13
CA ASN A 282 -20.61 -9.59 1.43
C ASN A 282 -22.04 -9.17 1.09
N ASP A 283 -22.64 -8.31 1.92
CA ASP A 283 -24.02 -7.82 1.82
C ASP A 283 -24.39 -7.15 0.48
N GLU A 284 -23.44 -6.94 -0.45
CA GLU A 284 -23.72 -6.25 -1.72
C GLU A 284 -23.30 -6.94 -3.03
N GLN A 285 -22.63 -8.11 -3.06
CA GLN A 285 -22.48 -8.94 -4.28
C GLN A 285 -21.51 -10.11 -4.06
N VAL A 286 -21.96 -11.34 -4.37
CA VAL A 286 -21.08 -12.50 -4.50
C VAL A 286 -20.35 -12.41 -5.86
N ARG A 287 -19.08 -11.98 -5.88
CA ARG A 287 -18.26 -12.01 -7.10
C ARG A 287 -17.51 -13.34 -7.21
N TYR A 288 -17.92 -14.17 -8.18
CA TYR A 288 -17.12 -15.29 -8.66
C TYR A 288 -16.19 -14.79 -9.77
N GLU A 289 -14.91 -14.60 -9.49
CA GLU A 289 -13.92 -14.47 -10.57
C GLU A 289 -13.45 -15.86 -11.00
N LYS A 290 -13.85 -16.25 -12.21
CA LYS A 290 -13.39 -17.49 -12.87
C LYS A 290 -11.86 -17.49 -12.90
N ALA A 291 -11.27 -18.59 -12.43
CA ALA A 291 -9.87 -18.88 -12.70
C ALA A 291 -9.69 -19.12 -14.20
N VAL A 292 -8.90 -18.26 -14.86
CA VAL A 292 -8.20 -18.58 -16.12
C VAL A 292 -6.78 -18.96 -15.74
#